data_AF-A0A2D4FP24-F1
#
_entry.id   AF-A0A2D4FP24-F1
#
_cell.length_a   1.000
_cell.length_b   1.000
_cell.length_c   1.000
_cell.angle_alpha   90.00
_cell.angle_beta   90.00
_cell.angle_gamma   90.00
#
_symmetry.space_group_name_H-M   'P 1'
#
loop_
_entity.id
_entity.type
_entity.pdbx_description
1 polymer ?
#
loop_
_entity_poly.entity_id
_entity_poly.type
_entity_poly.pdbx_seq_one_letter_code
_entity_poly.pdbx_strand_id
1 'polypeptide(L)'
;MPRSPPSGDPLERQAMCRKPALVVFDLDYTLWPFWVDTHVDPPFHKKRTGEIQGARQLLDLFGLNRYFRYTEIYPGSKTTHFQRLNQQSGIPFHRMLFFDDESRNIRDVGMLGVVCVPVPTGMTLSLLKEGLASFAQCSDSLPANKV
;
A
#
# COMPACT_ATOMS: atom_id res chain seq x y z
N MET A 1 -54.24 4.61 -12.14
CA MET A 1 -53.01 5.06 -12.83
C MET A 1 -51.89 5.09 -11.80
N PRO A 2 -50.94 4.15 -11.81
CA PRO A 2 -49.77 4.27 -10.94
C PRO A 2 -48.83 5.33 -11.51
N ARG A 3 -48.44 6.30 -10.69
CA ARG A 3 -47.42 7.29 -11.05
C ARG A 3 -46.08 6.58 -11.17
N SER A 4 -45.41 6.72 -12.30
CA SER A 4 -44.03 6.29 -12.48
C SER A 4 -43.15 6.95 -11.41
N PRO A 5 -42.18 6.24 -10.81
CA PRO A 5 -41.19 6.88 -9.96
C PRO A 5 -40.34 7.83 -10.81
N PRO A 6 -39.85 8.96 -10.24
CA PRO A 6 -39.01 9.89 -10.97
C PRO A 6 -37.74 9.16 -11.43
N SER A 7 -37.44 9.31 -12.72
CA SER A 7 -36.19 8.92 -13.36
C SER A 7 -35.05 9.71 -12.72
N GLY A 8 -34.44 9.14 -11.68
CA GLY A 8 -33.14 9.60 -11.19
C GLY A 8 -32.11 9.52 -12.31
N ASP A 9 -31.31 10.56 -12.43
CA ASP A 9 -30.24 10.69 -13.41
C ASP A 9 -29.29 9.47 -13.35
N PRO A 10 -29.00 8.77 -14.47
CA PRO A 10 -27.98 7.74 -14.52
C PRO A 10 -26.58 8.21 -14.05
N LEU A 11 -26.32 9.52 -14.04
CA LEU A 11 -25.08 10.12 -13.55
C LEU A 11 -25.00 10.22 -12.02
N GLU A 12 -26.12 10.13 -11.29
CA GLU A 12 -26.14 10.10 -9.82
C GLU A 12 -25.95 8.68 -9.25
N ARG A 13 -26.02 7.66 -10.10
CA ARG A 13 -25.60 6.31 -9.76
C ARG A 13 -24.07 6.27 -9.75
N GLN A 14 -23.54 6.65 -8.59
CA GLN A 14 -22.24 6.25 -8.09
C GLN A 14 -21.08 7.21 -8.42
N ALA A 15 -21.04 8.34 -7.72
CA ALA A 15 -19.77 8.80 -7.14
C ALA A 15 -19.28 7.75 -6.12
N MET A 16 -18.94 6.54 -6.57
CA MET A 16 -18.23 5.56 -5.76
C MET A 16 -16.86 6.17 -5.59
N CYS A 17 -16.59 6.72 -4.41
CA CYS A 17 -15.23 6.93 -3.94
C CYS A 17 -14.50 5.60 -4.14
N ARG A 18 -13.73 5.48 -5.22
CA ARG A 18 -13.07 4.22 -5.59
C ARG A 18 -12.05 3.95 -4.51
N LYS A 19 -12.25 2.84 -3.79
CA LYS A 19 -11.34 2.41 -2.72
C LYS A 19 -10.25 1.52 -3.32
N PRO A 20 -9.00 1.60 -2.83
CA PRO A 20 -7.99 0.62 -3.21
C PRO A 20 -8.46 -0.77 -2.77
N ALA A 21 -8.17 -1.77 -3.60
CA ALA A 21 -8.42 -3.17 -3.27
C ALA A 21 -7.33 -3.74 -2.35
N LEU A 22 -6.14 -3.15 -2.36
CA LEU A 22 -5.02 -3.48 -1.49
C LEU A 22 -4.31 -2.21 -1.05
N VAL A 23 -4.04 -2.10 0.25
CA VAL A 23 -3.15 -1.07 0.80
C VAL A 23 -1.88 -1.76 1.28
N VAL A 24 -0.74 -1.27 0.84
CA VAL A 24 0.59 -1.79 1.12
C VAL A 24 1.38 -0.74 1.88
N PHE A 25 2.05 -1.15 2.95
CA PHE A 25 2.91 -0.29 3.76
C PHE A 25 4.33 -0.85 3.71
N ASP A 26 5.33 0.03 3.56
CA ASP A 26 6.67 -0.29 4.02
C ASP A 26 6.70 -0.40 5.57
N LEU A 27 7.77 -0.97 6.11
CA LEU A 27 7.91 -1.20 7.55
C LEU A 27 8.80 -0.15 8.21
N ASP A 28 10.07 -0.15 7.83
CA ASP A 28 11.10 0.74 8.38
C ASP A 28 10.80 2.19 8.03
N TYR A 29 10.94 3.11 9.00
CA TYR A 29 10.56 4.54 8.91
C TYR A 29 9.14 4.86 8.44
N THR A 30 8.31 3.84 8.18
CA THR A 30 6.92 3.95 7.78
C THR A 30 5.98 3.56 8.93
N LEU A 31 6.07 2.33 9.44
CA LEU A 31 5.28 1.88 10.60
C LEU A 31 6.00 2.07 11.94
N TRP A 32 7.33 2.10 11.93
CA TRP A 32 8.14 2.36 13.11
C TRP A 32 9.33 3.29 12.78
N PRO A 33 9.79 4.13 13.73
CA PRO A 33 10.78 5.18 13.45
C PRO A 33 12.24 4.67 13.55
N PHE A 34 12.53 3.48 13.04
CA PHE A 34 13.87 2.89 13.07
C PHE A 34 14.06 1.84 11.97
N TRP A 35 15.32 1.50 11.66
CA TRP A 35 15.65 0.30 10.88
C TRP A 35 15.73 -0.91 11.79
N VAL A 36 14.89 -1.92 11.55
CA VAL A 36 14.93 -3.18 12.30
C VAL A 36 16.32 -3.82 12.20
N ASP A 37 16.95 -3.77 11.03
CA ASP A 37 18.26 -4.37 10.78
C ASP A 37 19.45 -3.66 11.46
N THR A 38 19.26 -2.42 11.93
CA THR A 38 20.38 -1.55 12.34
C THR A 38 20.26 -1.02 13.76
N HIS A 39 19.05 -0.77 14.25
CA HIS A 39 18.80 -0.10 15.54
C HIS A 39 18.30 -1.04 16.64
N VAL A 40 18.08 -2.32 16.33
CA VAL A 40 17.77 -3.35 17.31
C VAL A 40 19.08 -4.10 17.63
N ASP A 41 19.47 -4.11 18.90
CA ASP A 41 20.59 -4.92 19.42
C ASP A 41 20.09 -5.70 20.67
N PRO A 42 20.74 -6.81 21.08
CA PRO A 42 20.23 -8.19 21.30
C PRO A 42 18.98 -8.45 22.20
N PRO A 43 18.38 -9.69 22.19
CA PRO A 43 19.06 -10.98 22.08
C PRO A 43 19.35 -11.46 20.65
N PHE A 44 18.87 -10.76 19.63
CA PHE A 44 19.01 -11.19 18.24
C PHE A 44 20.36 -10.77 17.64
N HIS A 45 20.98 -11.70 16.91
CA HIS A 45 22.30 -11.53 16.29
C HIS A 45 22.15 -11.04 14.84
N LYS A 46 22.87 -9.98 14.50
CA LYS A 46 22.97 -9.42 13.14
C LYS A 46 23.40 -10.48 12.12
N LYS A 47 22.47 -10.91 11.27
CA LYS A 47 22.77 -11.62 10.02
C LYS A 47 22.51 -10.67 8.86
N ARG A 48 23.44 -10.64 7.89
CA ARG A 48 23.39 -9.89 6.61
C ARG A 48 22.20 -10.23 5.69
N THR A 49 21.19 -10.94 6.19
CA THR A 49 20.06 -11.51 5.43
C THR A 49 18.79 -10.66 5.47
N GLY A 50 18.84 -9.45 6.02
CA GLY A 50 17.66 -8.76 6.51
C GLY A 50 17.14 -9.46 7.77
N GLU A 51 16.79 -8.72 8.81
CA GLU A 51 16.15 -9.22 10.02
C GLU A 51 14.68 -9.54 9.76
N ILE A 52 14.44 -10.44 8.79
CA ILE A 52 13.11 -10.96 8.45
C ILE A 52 12.40 -11.50 9.70
N GLN A 53 13.16 -12.16 10.59
CA GLN A 53 12.64 -12.69 11.84
C GLN A 53 12.29 -11.58 12.84
N GLY A 54 13.11 -10.53 12.94
CA GLY A 54 12.85 -9.37 13.80
C GLY A 54 11.60 -8.61 13.36
N ALA A 55 11.47 -8.33 12.06
CA ALA A 55 10.31 -7.66 11.50
C ALA A 55 9.01 -8.44 11.77
N ARG A 56 9.01 -9.77 11.56
CA ARG A 56 7.86 -10.64 11.87
C ARG A 56 7.52 -10.64 13.36
N GLN A 57 8.53 -10.70 14.22
CA GLN A 57 8.32 -10.66 15.66
C GLN A 57 7.72 -9.33 16.12
N LEU A 58 8.15 -8.21 15.56
CA LEU A 58 7.56 -6.89 15.87
C LEU A 58 6.08 -6.83 15.44
N LEU A 59 5.74 -7.36 14.26
CA LEU A 59 4.34 -7.45 13.82
C LEU A 59 3.48 -8.27 14.79
N ASP A 60 4.01 -9.35 15.34
CA ASP A 60 3.32 -10.16 16.34
C ASP A 60 3.21 -9.44 17.70
N LEU A 61 4.31 -8.85 18.18
CA LEU A 61 4.37 -8.14 19.46
C LEU A 61 3.41 -6.94 19.52
N PHE A 62 3.31 -6.18 18.43
CA PHE A 62 2.36 -5.07 18.33
C PHE A 62 0.94 -5.52 17.94
N GLY A 63 0.71 -6.84 17.77
CA GLY A 63 -0.57 -7.40 17.36
C GLY A 63 -1.02 -6.96 15.96
N LEU A 64 -0.09 -6.47 15.13
CA LEU A 64 -0.36 -5.95 13.80
C LEU A 64 -0.53 -7.06 12.77
N ASN A 65 0.02 -8.25 13.01
CA ASN A 65 -0.06 -9.40 12.12
C ASN A 65 -1.51 -9.72 11.70
N ARG A 66 -2.49 -9.46 12.56
CA ARG A 66 -3.92 -9.66 12.26
C ARG A 66 -4.48 -8.77 11.15
N TYR A 67 -3.81 -7.67 10.81
CA TYR A 67 -4.22 -6.73 9.77
C TYR A 67 -3.52 -7.01 8.43
N PHE A 68 -2.44 -7.78 8.43
CA PHE A 68 -1.67 -8.07 7.23
C PHE A 68 -2.05 -9.45 6.66
N ARG A 69 -2.81 -9.44 5.57
CA ARG A 69 -3.17 -10.68 4.85
C ARG A 69 -2.01 -11.22 4.00
N TYR A 70 -1.17 -10.33 3.49
CA TYR A 70 0.00 -10.65 2.66
C TYR A 70 1.21 -9.92 3.24
N THR A 71 2.36 -10.59 3.28
CA THR A 71 3.61 -10.04 3.83
C THR A 71 4.80 -10.47 2.98
N GLU A 72 5.40 -9.51 2.26
CA GLU A 72 6.66 -9.72 1.54
C GLU A 72 7.76 -8.97 2.31
N ILE A 73 8.57 -9.71 3.07
CA ILE A 73 9.64 -9.15 3.92
C ILE A 73 10.92 -9.93 3.61
N TYR A 74 11.75 -9.38 2.72
CA TYR A 74 13.08 -9.91 2.39
C TYR A 74 13.90 -8.85 1.64
N PRO A 75 15.24 -8.95 1.60
CA PRO A 75 16.06 -8.03 0.82
C PRO A 75 15.75 -8.11 -0.68
N GLY A 76 15.63 -6.97 -1.36
CA GLY A 76 15.43 -6.90 -2.81
C GLY A 76 14.71 -5.63 -3.26
N SER A 77 14.42 -5.53 -4.55
CA SER A 77 13.66 -4.38 -5.07
C SER A 77 12.19 -4.46 -4.66
N LYS A 78 11.57 -3.32 -4.32
CA LYS A 78 10.11 -3.27 -4.08
C LYS A 78 9.29 -3.69 -5.31
N THR A 79 9.82 -3.49 -6.52
CA THR A 79 9.17 -4.01 -7.74
C THR A 79 8.98 -5.52 -7.70
N THR A 80 9.96 -6.28 -7.20
CA THR A 80 9.85 -7.75 -7.04
C THR A 80 8.81 -8.12 -5.98
N HIS A 81 8.78 -7.37 -4.87
CA HIS A 81 7.78 -7.56 -3.82
C HIS A 81 6.35 -7.33 -4.36
N PHE A 82 6.15 -6.25 -5.12
CA PHE A 82 4.85 -5.96 -5.73
C PHE A 82 4.44 -7.01 -6.76
N GLN A 83 5.36 -7.55 -7.55
CA GLN A 83 5.06 -8.68 -8.44
C GLN A 83 4.56 -9.91 -7.67
N ARG A 84 5.17 -10.23 -6.52
CA ARG A 84 4.71 -11.32 -5.65
C ARG A 84 3.35 -11.03 -5.02
N LEU A 85 3.13 -9.82 -4.51
CA LEU A 85 1.82 -9.39 -3.99
C LEU A 85 0.73 -9.49 -5.07
N ASN A 86 1.02 -9.09 -6.31
CA ASN A 86 0.09 -9.22 -7.42
C ASN A 86 -0.23 -10.69 -7.73
N GLN A 87 0.79 -11.57 -7.75
CA GLN A 87 0.59 -13.02 -7.95
C GLN A 87 -0.25 -13.66 -6.84
N GLN A 88 -0.03 -13.29 -5.57
CA GLN A 88 -0.74 -13.86 -4.43
C GLN A 88 -2.17 -13.33 -4.26
N SER A 89 -2.38 -12.04 -4.54
CA SER A 89 -3.67 -11.37 -4.33
C SER A 89 -4.57 -11.39 -5.57
N GLY A 90 -3.99 -11.51 -6.77
CA GLY A 90 -4.71 -11.34 -8.03
C GLY A 90 -5.16 -9.90 -8.30
N ILE A 91 -4.74 -8.93 -7.48
CA ILE A 91 -5.18 -7.53 -7.57
C ILE A 91 -4.30 -6.78 -8.58
N PRO A 92 -4.86 -6.11 -9.60
CA PRO A 92 -4.07 -5.29 -10.53
C PRO A 92 -3.35 -4.13 -9.82
N PHE A 93 -2.17 -3.74 -10.31
CA PHE A 93 -1.37 -2.67 -9.71
C PHE A 93 -2.11 -1.34 -9.54
N HIS A 94 -2.90 -0.91 -10.53
CA HIS A 94 -3.72 0.31 -10.46
C HIS A 94 -4.80 0.28 -9.37
N ARG A 95 -5.05 -0.88 -8.76
CA ARG A 95 -5.97 -1.04 -7.62
C ARG A 95 -5.23 -1.10 -6.27
N MET A 96 -3.93 -0.87 -6.25
CA MET A 96 -3.10 -0.87 -5.06
C MET A 96 -2.73 0.57 -4.66
N LEU A 97 -2.67 0.80 -3.35
CA LEU A 97 -2.16 2.03 -2.73
C LEU A 97 -0.94 1.68 -1.89
N PHE A 98 0.16 2.42 -2.05
CA PHE A 98 1.43 2.13 -1.41
C PHE A 98 1.95 3.34 -0.62
N PHE A 99 2.43 3.09 0.59
CA PHE A 99 3.08 4.07 1.47
C PHE A 99 4.52 3.63 1.78
N ASP A 100 5.49 4.50 1.50
CA ASP A 100 6.93 4.23 1.70
C ASP A 100 7.67 5.57 1.88
N ASP A 101 8.69 5.61 2.73
CA ASP A 101 9.50 6.80 2.97
C ASP A 101 10.61 7.00 1.91
N GLU A 102 11.05 5.92 1.27
CA GLU A 102 12.14 5.94 0.31
C GLU A 102 11.64 6.33 -1.10
N SER A 103 12.08 7.51 -1.55
CA SER A 103 11.67 8.08 -2.84
C SER A 103 11.99 7.19 -4.04
N ARG A 104 13.04 6.35 -3.97
CA ARG A 104 13.36 5.35 -4.99
C ARG A 104 12.25 4.30 -5.11
N ASN A 105 11.74 3.80 -3.99
CA ASN A 105 10.66 2.82 -3.96
C ASN A 105 9.38 3.42 -4.54
N ILE A 106 9.04 4.64 -4.14
CA ILE A 106 7.89 5.39 -4.68
C ILE A 106 7.95 5.51 -6.20
N ARG A 107 9.12 5.88 -6.75
CA ARG A 107 9.30 5.98 -8.21
C ARG A 107 9.21 4.62 -8.89
N ASP A 108 9.96 3.64 -8.40
CA ASP A 108 10.11 2.35 -9.08
C ASP A 108 8.80 1.53 -9.04
N VAL A 109 8.06 1.59 -7.93
CA VAL A 109 6.73 0.96 -7.80
C VAL A 109 5.66 1.76 -8.55
N GLY A 110 5.75 3.09 -8.56
CA GLY A 110 4.84 3.95 -9.34
C GLY A 110 4.86 3.64 -10.83
N MET A 111 6.03 3.25 -11.39
CA MET A 111 6.14 2.81 -12.80
C MET A 111 5.33 1.53 -13.11
N LEU A 112 4.97 0.73 -12.11
CA LEU A 112 4.09 -0.45 -12.28
C LEU A 112 2.61 -0.06 -12.37
N GLY A 113 2.26 1.20 -12.15
CA GLY A 113 0.89 1.70 -12.12
C GLY A 113 0.24 1.69 -10.73
N VAL A 114 1.01 1.45 -9.67
CA VAL A 114 0.56 1.56 -8.28
C VAL A 114 0.45 3.03 -7.87
N VAL A 115 -0.60 3.40 -7.15
CA VAL A 115 -0.69 4.74 -6.55
C VAL A 115 0.21 4.78 -5.33
N CYS A 116 1.23 5.62 -5.35
CA CYS A 116 2.25 5.68 -4.31
C CYS A 116 2.16 7.02 -3.55
N VAL A 117 2.29 6.97 -2.23
CA VAL A 117 2.22 8.11 -1.32
C VAL A 117 3.52 8.16 -0.51
N PRO A 118 4.35 9.20 -0.65
CA PRO A 118 5.60 9.32 0.09
C PRO A 118 5.34 9.57 1.59
N VAL A 119 6.16 8.97 2.45
CA VAL A 119 6.03 9.02 3.91
C VAL A 119 7.27 9.70 4.53
N PRO A 120 7.36 11.04 4.56
CA PRO A 120 8.60 11.73 4.93
C PRO A 120 8.96 11.62 6.43
N THR A 121 7.97 11.42 7.30
CA THR A 121 8.14 11.45 8.77
C THR A 121 7.32 10.38 9.48
N GLY A 122 7.19 9.20 8.87
CA GLY A 122 6.40 8.09 9.39
C GLY A 122 4.89 8.21 9.11
N MET A 123 4.20 7.07 9.21
CA MET A 123 2.78 7.00 8.90
C MET A 123 1.92 7.67 9.97
N THR A 124 0.94 8.43 9.52
CA THR A 124 -0.10 9.01 10.36
C THR A 124 -1.48 8.69 9.81
N LEU A 125 -2.51 8.77 10.66
CA LEU A 125 -3.90 8.63 10.22
C LEU A 125 -4.32 9.73 9.24
N SER A 126 -3.72 10.93 9.31
CA SER A 126 -3.98 11.99 8.32
C SER A 126 -3.46 11.59 6.96
N LEU A 127 -2.19 11.14 6.91
CA LEU A 127 -1.56 10.71 5.67
C LEU A 127 -2.29 9.53 5.02
N LEU A 128 -2.78 8.57 5.84
CA LEU A 128 -3.62 7.49 5.33
C LEU A 128 -4.92 8.01 4.71
N LYS A 129 -5.62 8.93 5.38
CA LYS A 129 -6.86 9.53 4.87
C LYS A 129 -6.63 10.30 3.58
N GLU A 130 -5.55 11.07 3.52
CA GLU A 130 -5.13 11.83 2.34
C GLU A 130 -4.78 10.89 1.17
N GLY A 131 -4.02 9.82 1.42
CA GLY A 131 -3.70 8.80 0.42
C GLY A 131 -4.94 8.10 -0.12
N LEU A 132 -5.89 7.75 0.74
CA LEU A 132 -7.17 7.16 0.33
C LEU A 132 -8.02 8.14 -0.49
N ALA A 133 -8.05 9.42 -0.12
CA ALA A 133 -8.76 10.46 -0.86
C ALA A 133 -8.14 10.73 -2.22
N SER A 134 -6.80 10.75 -2.30
CA SER A 134 -6.05 10.91 -3.55
C SER A 134 -6.28 9.72 -4.49
N PHE A 135 -6.26 8.49 -3.97
CA PHE A 135 -6.55 7.29 -4.75
C PHE A 135 -7.93 7.35 -5.42
N ALA A 136 -8.95 7.80 -4.68
CA ALA A 136 -10.31 7.91 -5.20
C ALA A 136 -10.42 8.92 -6.36
N GLN A 137 -9.57 9.94 -6.40
CA GLN A 137 -9.56 10.98 -7.44
C GLN A 137 -8.77 10.57 -8.68
N CYS A 138 -7.67 9.83 -8.54
CA CYS A 138 -6.83 9.38 -9.68
C CYS A 138 -7.53 8.39 -10.62
N SER A 139 -8.62 7.79 -10.16
CA SER A 139 -9.26 6.70 -10.88
C SER A 139 -10.12 7.15 -12.09
N ASP A 140 -10.27 8.46 -12.29
CA ASP A 140 -10.96 9.03 -13.45
C ASP A 140 -10.05 9.26 -14.67
N SER A 141 -8.74 9.00 -14.56
CA SER A 141 -7.75 9.16 -15.63
C SER A 141 -7.04 7.84 -15.98
N LEU A 142 -7.78 6.88 -16.57
CA LEU A 142 -7.12 5.81 -17.33
C LEU A 142 -6.62 6.40 -18.66
N PRO A 143 -5.35 6.16 -19.07
CA PRO A 143 -4.93 6.50 -20.42
C PRO A 143 -5.69 5.61 -21.40
N ALA A 144 -6.46 6.25 -22.28
CA ALA A 144 -7.09 5.58 -23.42
C ALA A 144 -6.01 4.80 -24.21
N ASN A 145 -6.31 3.53 -24.48
CA ASN A 145 -5.69 2.66 -25.48
C ASN A 145 -4.57 3.29 -26.32
N LYS A 146 -3.33 2.83 -26.14
CA LYS A 146 -2.39 2.76 -27.27
C LYS A 146 -2.58 1.40 -27.93
N VAL A 147 -3.37 1.40 -29.00
CA VAL A 147 -3.42 0.37 -30.05
C VAL A 147 -2.05 0.28 -30.71
#